data_AF-A0A0B1S943-F1
#
_entry.id   AF-A0A0B1S943-F1
#
_cell.length_a   1.000
_cell.length_b   1.000
_cell.length_c   1.000
_cell.angle_alpha   90.00
_cell.angle_beta   90.00
_cell.angle_gamma   90.00
#
_symmetry.space_group_name_H-M   'P 1'
#
loop_
_entity.id
_entity.type
_entity.pdbx_description
1 polymer ?
#
loop_
_entity_poly.entity_id
_entity_poly.type
_entity_poly.pdbx_seq_one_letter_code
_entity_poly.pdbx_strand_id
1 'polypeptide(L)'
;GHDHRVRICCECDTPYRVQEDSPLAPRCPRCRYDFDEVALEFRHWHGCKRPLTPQMLKHIAVMGEKIEYCAECGERTAPHTMELRRIIDKHFSTLCAEARRERFKKNEDFMKSMAEIGLTTRERTRMDELRKAVLVLTENCTAWLYLTKPLECNHLKSEVSRLFRQLLAIQRVIPTMVSRDAFIKQMDSLEQAIGDLIVLFRQYLE
;
A
#
# COMPACT_ATOMS: atom_id res chain seq x y z
N GLY A 1 -2.02 -13.27 -13.85
CA GLY A 1 -0.84 -12.47 -14.22
C GLY A 1 0.30 -12.96 -13.38
N HIS A 2 1.30 -13.59 -13.98
CA HIS A 2 2.39 -14.26 -13.28
C HIS A 2 3.14 -13.26 -12.40
N ASP A 3 3.14 -13.51 -11.09
CA ASP A 3 3.67 -12.59 -10.10
C ASP A 3 5.17 -12.88 -9.97
N HIS A 4 5.98 -12.28 -10.85
CA HIS A 4 7.42 -12.48 -10.84
C HIS A 4 8.01 -12.16 -9.45
N ARG A 5 8.48 -13.19 -8.74
CA ARG A 5 9.18 -13.04 -7.46
C ARG A 5 10.51 -12.33 -7.68
N VAL A 6 10.59 -11.08 -7.24
CA VAL A 6 11.83 -10.30 -7.25
C VAL A 6 12.54 -10.57 -5.93
N ARG A 7 13.84 -10.82 -5.98
CA ARG A 7 14.71 -10.95 -4.81
C ARG A 7 15.79 -9.88 -4.83
N ILE A 8 16.32 -9.55 -3.67
CA ILE A 8 17.54 -8.74 -3.53
C ILE A 8 18.64 -9.61 -2.95
N CYS A 9 19.84 -9.51 -3.50
CA CYS A 9 21.01 -10.19 -2.95
C CYS A 9 21.57 -9.39 -1.78
N CYS A 10 21.79 -10.03 -0.63
CA CYS A 10 22.28 -9.39 0.58
C CYS A 10 23.79 -9.08 0.58
N GLU A 11 24.48 -9.39 -0.53
CA GLU A 11 25.94 -9.27 -0.66
C GLU A 11 26.34 -8.11 -1.59
N CYS A 12 25.47 -7.83 -2.57
CA CYS A 12 25.75 -6.88 -3.64
C CYS A 12 24.55 -5.98 -3.95
N ASP A 13 23.56 -5.98 -3.07
CA ASP A 13 22.34 -5.15 -3.06
C ASP A 13 21.58 -5.15 -4.40
N THR A 14 21.84 -6.15 -5.25
CA THR A 14 21.31 -6.18 -6.60
C THR A 14 19.96 -6.90 -6.59
N PRO A 15 18.87 -6.23 -7.03
CA PRO A 15 17.60 -6.90 -7.24
C PRO A 15 17.65 -7.74 -8.52
N TYR A 16 17.01 -8.91 -8.51
CA TYR A 16 16.93 -9.81 -9.65
C TYR A 16 15.61 -10.59 -9.64
N ARG A 17 15.18 -11.04 -10.81
CA ARG A 17 13.95 -11.85 -10.98
C ARG A 17 14.30 -13.32 -10.85
N VAL A 18 13.45 -14.05 -10.13
CA VAL A 18 13.53 -15.51 -10.03
C VAL A 18 12.58 -16.13 -11.06
N GLN A 19 13.05 -17.11 -11.81
CA GLN A 19 12.19 -17.93 -12.68
C GLN A 19 11.45 -18.95 -11.81
N GLU A 20 10.12 -19.06 -11.98
CA GLU A 20 9.25 -19.91 -11.16
C GLU A 20 9.58 -21.41 -11.30
N ASP A 21 10.12 -21.83 -12.46
CA ASP A 21 10.37 -23.24 -12.80
C ASP A 21 11.81 -23.69 -12.58
N SER A 22 12.64 -22.89 -11.92
CA SER A 22 14.04 -23.27 -11.64
C SER A 22 14.08 -24.28 -10.48
N PRO A 23 14.56 -25.52 -10.69
CA PRO A 23 14.76 -26.49 -9.60
C PRO A 23 15.91 -26.06 -8.66
N LEU A 24 16.72 -25.09 -9.06
CA LEU A 24 17.81 -24.54 -8.26
C LEU A 24 17.31 -23.44 -7.33
N ALA A 25 17.80 -23.45 -6.08
CA ALA A 25 17.58 -22.39 -5.11
C ALA A 25 17.93 -21.02 -5.74
N PRO A 26 17.12 -19.96 -5.55
CA PRO A 26 17.29 -18.72 -6.31
C PRO A 26 18.64 -18.05 -6.03
N ARG A 27 19.51 -18.05 -7.04
CA ARG A 27 20.86 -17.49 -6.96
C ARG A 27 20.87 -16.04 -7.43
N CYS A 28 21.72 -15.23 -6.80
CA CYS A 28 22.04 -13.92 -7.36
C CYS A 28 22.83 -14.11 -8.67
N PRO A 29 22.38 -13.55 -9.80
CA PRO A 29 23.05 -13.72 -11.10
C PRO A 29 24.43 -13.06 -11.16
N ARG A 30 24.69 -12.08 -10.28
CA ARG A 30 25.97 -11.36 -10.22
C ARG A 30 26.96 -11.99 -9.25
N CYS A 31 26.46 -12.48 -8.13
CA CYS A 31 27.31 -12.71 -6.95
C CYS A 31 27.62 -14.21 -6.76
N ARG A 32 27.10 -15.08 -7.65
CA ARG A 32 27.40 -16.53 -7.81
C ARG A 32 27.91 -17.20 -6.52
N TYR A 33 27.14 -17.08 -5.44
CA TYR A 33 27.50 -17.72 -4.18
C TYR A 33 27.42 -19.24 -4.37
N ASP A 34 28.48 -19.93 -3.95
CA ASP A 34 28.65 -21.38 -4.07
C ASP A 34 27.68 -22.12 -3.13
N PHE A 35 26.45 -22.30 -3.59
CA PHE A 35 25.55 -23.31 -3.05
C PHE A 35 26.06 -24.67 -3.50
N ASP A 36 26.43 -25.54 -2.56
CA ASP A 36 26.79 -26.90 -2.90
C ASP A 36 25.52 -27.68 -3.22
N GLU A 37 25.32 -27.97 -4.51
CA GLU A 37 24.19 -28.74 -5.01
C GLU A 37 24.20 -30.20 -4.50
N VAL A 38 25.36 -30.73 -4.09
CA VAL A 38 25.51 -32.10 -3.58
C VAL A 38 25.14 -32.17 -2.10
N ALA A 39 25.60 -31.22 -1.29
CA ALA A 39 25.25 -31.15 0.13
C ALA A 39 23.88 -30.50 0.39
N LEU A 40 23.26 -29.87 -0.62
CA LEU A 40 22.09 -28.99 -0.46
C LEU A 40 22.30 -27.88 0.58
N GLU A 41 23.55 -27.51 0.80
CA GLU A 41 23.98 -26.58 1.83
C GLU A 41 24.86 -25.49 1.22
N PHE A 42 24.82 -24.30 1.81
CA PHE A 42 25.81 -23.29 1.49
C PHE A 42 27.12 -23.73 2.15
N ARG A 43 28.09 -24.22 1.35
CA ARG A 43 29.39 -24.61 1.89
C ARG A 43 30.03 -23.41 2.59
N HIS A 44 30.56 -23.70 3.77
CA HIS A 44 31.21 -22.79 4.69
C HIS A 44 32.54 -22.29 4.09
N TRP A 45 32.50 -21.30 3.19
CA TRP A 45 33.73 -20.62 2.74
C TRP A 45 33.96 -19.36 3.58
N HIS A 46 34.90 -19.45 4.54
CA HIS A 46 35.32 -18.37 5.44
C HIS A 46 36.15 -17.26 4.77
N GLY A 47 36.19 -17.23 3.44
CA GLY A 47 37.16 -16.41 2.71
C GLY A 47 36.86 -14.92 2.69
N CYS A 48 35.59 -14.50 2.55
CA CYS A 48 35.22 -13.09 2.36
C CYS A 48 33.69 -12.91 2.35
N LYS A 49 33.00 -13.05 3.49
CA LYS A 49 31.65 -12.48 3.58
C LYS A 49 31.80 -10.99 3.87
N ARG A 50 31.36 -10.14 2.94
CA ARG A 50 31.42 -8.69 3.14
C ARG A 50 30.45 -8.32 4.26
N PRO A 51 30.80 -7.38 5.15
CA PRO A 51 29.84 -6.84 6.09
C PRO A 51 28.65 -6.26 5.31
N LEU A 52 27.46 -6.39 5.89
CA LEU A 52 26.26 -5.85 5.30
C LEU A 52 26.39 -4.34 5.11
N THR A 53 25.99 -3.86 3.93
CA THR A 53 25.93 -2.41 3.70
C THR A 53 24.87 -1.80 4.64
N PRO A 54 25.03 -0.52 5.05
CA PRO A 54 24.00 0.18 5.81
C PRO A 54 22.63 0.18 5.11
N GLN A 55 22.63 0.16 3.78
CA GLN A 55 21.41 0.07 2.98
C GLN A 55 20.76 -1.31 3.11
N MET A 56 21.52 -2.39 3.06
CA MET A 56 21.00 -3.74 3.23
C MET A 56 20.45 -3.95 4.65
N LEU A 57 21.11 -3.41 5.68
CA LEU A 57 20.57 -3.42 7.05
C LEU A 57 19.20 -2.73 7.15
N LYS A 58 19.03 -1.58 6.47
CA LYS A 58 17.72 -0.92 6.37
C LYS A 58 16.69 -1.80 5.66
N HIS A 59 17.07 -2.46 4.57
CA HIS A 59 16.18 -3.37 3.85
C HIS A 59 15.74 -4.55 4.73
N ILE A 60 16.67 -5.19 5.44
CA ILE A 60 16.38 -6.27 6.39
C ILE A 60 15.38 -5.80 7.46
N ALA A 61 15.63 -4.63 8.06
CA ALA A 61 14.75 -4.06 9.07
C ALA A 61 13.34 -3.77 8.53
N VAL A 62 13.24 -3.18 7.33
CA VAL A 62 11.95 -2.87 6.67
C VAL A 62 11.18 -4.14 6.29
N MET A 63 11.88 -5.20 5.93
CA MET A 63 11.28 -6.48 5.55
C MET A 63 10.96 -7.38 6.75
N GLY A 64 11.42 -7.01 7.95
CA GLY A 64 11.23 -7.80 9.18
C GLY A 64 12.02 -9.12 9.18
N GLU A 65 13.07 -9.21 8.37
CA GLU A 65 13.90 -10.41 8.26
C GLU A 65 14.91 -10.45 9.41
N LYS A 66 15.25 -11.65 9.89
CA LYS A 66 16.27 -11.86 10.91
C LYS A 66 17.56 -12.33 10.27
N ILE A 67 18.70 -11.80 10.75
CA ILE A 67 20.02 -12.28 10.32
C ILE A 67 20.41 -13.43 11.23
N GLU A 68 20.76 -14.55 10.62
CA GLU A 68 21.28 -15.72 11.31
C GLU A 68 22.81 -15.71 11.24
N TYR A 69 23.42 -16.10 12.35
CA TYR A 69 24.87 -16.17 12.51
C TYR A 69 25.26 -17.57 12.97
N CYS A 70 26.41 -18.04 12.51
CA CYS A 70 27.02 -19.28 12.95
C CYS A 70 27.46 -19.13 14.40
N ALA A 71 27.09 -20.09 15.26
CA ALA A 71 27.47 -20.07 16.67
C ALA A 71 28.98 -20.27 16.88
N GLU A 72 29.66 -20.97 15.97
CA GLU A 72 31.09 -21.29 16.11
C GLU A 72 32.01 -20.14 15.67
N CYS A 73 31.72 -19.53 14.52
CA CYS A 73 32.58 -18.50 13.95
C CYS A 73 31.98 -17.08 13.99
N GLY A 74 30.73 -16.91 14.42
CA GLY A 74 30.06 -15.61 14.47
C GLY A 74 29.70 -15.02 13.09
N GLU A 75 30.02 -15.72 12.01
CA GLU A 75 29.78 -15.26 10.64
C GLU A 75 28.31 -15.44 10.23
N ARG A 76 27.81 -14.54 9.38
CA ARG A 76 26.44 -14.62 8.88
C ARG A 76 26.21 -15.89 8.06
N THR A 77 25.16 -16.64 8.37
CA THR A 77 24.73 -17.83 7.62
C THR A 77 23.56 -17.55 6.69
N ALA A 78 22.61 -16.70 7.09
CA ALA A 78 21.42 -16.35 6.32
C ALA A 78 20.85 -14.98 6.72
N PRO A 79 19.95 -14.37 5.93
CA PRO A 79 19.61 -14.70 4.55
C PRO A 79 20.64 -14.16 3.54
N HIS A 80 20.94 -14.95 2.51
CA HIS A 80 21.78 -14.54 1.37
C HIS A 80 21.01 -13.78 0.28
N THR A 81 19.70 -14.05 0.20
CA THR A 81 18.77 -13.40 -0.71
C THR A 81 17.47 -13.18 0.04
N MET A 82 16.88 -12.00 -0.10
CA MET A 82 15.56 -11.72 0.47
C MET A 82 14.55 -11.57 -0.64
N GLU A 83 13.36 -12.12 -0.44
CA GLU A 83 12.25 -11.86 -1.33
C GLU A 83 11.80 -10.42 -1.14
N LEU A 84 11.92 -9.62 -2.20
CA LEU A 84 11.24 -8.34 -2.28
C LEU A 84 9.76 -8.64 -2.47
N ARG A 85 9.08 -8.98 -1.37
CA ARG A 85 7.62 -8.81 -1.28
C ARG A 85 7.35 -7.40 -1.78
N ARG A 86 6.40 -7.21 -2.70
CA ARG A 86 6.00 -5.87 -3.17
C ARG A 86 5.74 -5.03 -1.93
N ILE A 87 6.71 -4.19 -1.56
CA ILE A 87 6.61 -3.34 -0.38
C ILE A 87 5.41 -2.41 -0.59
N ILE A 88 5.19 -2.03 -1.86
CA ILE A 88 4.07 -1.25 -2.36
C ILE A 88 2.98 -2.20 -2.89
N ASP A 89 1.95 -2.48 -2.08
CA ASP A 89 0.67 -2.92 -2.63
C ASP A 89 0.17 -1.76 -3.50
N LYS A 90 0.24 -1.98 -4.83
CA LYS A 90 -0.12 -0.99 -5.86
C LYS A 90 -1.51 -0.42 -5.62
N HIS A 91 -2.42 -1.20 -5.02
CA HIS A 91 -3.76 -0.73 -4.71
C HIS A 91 -3.74 0.39 -3.67
N PHE A 92 -3.02 0.21 -2.56
CA PHE A 92 -2.94 1.22 -1.50
C PHE A 92 -2.27 2.50 -2.00
N SER A 93 -1.16 2.38 -2.72
CA SER A 93 -0.46 3.56 -3.26
C SER A 93 -1.27 4.29 -4.33
N THR A 94 -2.00 3.56 -5.18
CA THR A 94 -2.87 4.16 -6.20
C THR A 94 -4.02 4.92 -5.54
N LEU A 95 -4.72 4.29 -4.60
CA LEU A 95 -5.88 4.90 -3.94
C LEU A 95 -5.49 6.13 -3.11
N CYS A 96 -4.39 6.03 -2.35
CA CYS A 96 -3.84 7.16 -1.58
C CYS A 96 -3.45 8.32 -2.50
N ALA A 97 -2.75 8.03 -3.60
CA ALA A 97 -2.33 9.04 -4.56
C ALA A 97 -3.52 9.68 -5.30
N GLU A 98 -4.56 8.91 -5.63
CA GLU A 98 -5.80 9.43 -6.23
C GLU A 98 -6.54 10.37 -5.28
N ALA A 99 -6.75 9.96 -4.02
CA ALA A 99 -7.37 10.81 -3.01
C ALA A 99 -6.58 12.11 -2.81
N ARG A 100 -5.25 12.02 -2.75
CA ARG A 100 -4.36 13.19 -2.64
C ARG A 100 -4.50 14.12 -3.85
N ARG A 101 -4.50 13.58 -5.08
CA ARG A 101 -4.71 14.40 -6.30
C ARG A 101 -6.06 15.12 -6.26
N GLU A 102 -7.13 14.43 -5.86
CA GLU A 102 -8.47 15.02 -5.77
C GLU A 102 -8.61 16.08 -4.66
N ARG A 103 -7.77 16.06 -3.62
CA ARG A 103 -7.72 17.14 -2.62
C ARG A 103 -7.17 18.44 -3.18
N PHE A 104 -6.13 18.34 -4.01
CA PHE A 104 -5.42 19.52 -4.54
C PHE A 104 -5.99 20.00 -5.87
N LYS A 105 -6.90 19.24 -6.47
CA LYS A 105 -7.64 19.64 -7.66
C LYS A 105 -8.56 20.82 -7.32
N LYS A 106 -8.57 21.84 -8.17
CA LYS A 106 -9.54 22.95 -8.07
C LYS A 106 -10.96 22.39 -8.14
N ASN A 107 -11.83 22.86 -7.25
CA ASN A 107 -13.22 22.42 -7.11
C ASN A 107 -14.23 23.43 -7.65
N GLU A 108 -13.79 24.46 -8.39
CA GLU A 108 -14.66 25.53 -8.92
C GLU A 108 -15.81 24.97 -9.77
N ASP A 109 -15.52 24.06 -10.71
CA ASP A 109 -16.53 23.41 -11.55
C ASP A 109 -17.52 22.57 -10.71
N PHE A 110 -17.01 21.89 -9.68
CA PHE A 110 -17.83 21.10 -8.76
C PHE A 110 -18.79 21.99 -7.96
N MET A 111 -18.31 23.13 -7.45
CA MET A 111 -19.15 24.11 -6.76
C MET A 111 -20.19 24.74 -7.68
N LYS A 112 -19.82 25.01 -8.94
CA LYS A 112 -20.71 25.54 -9.96
C LYS A 112 -21.85 24.56 -10.27
N SER A 113 -21.54 23.29 -10.53
CA SER A 113 -22.57 22.29 -10.83
C SER A 113 -23.51 22.06 -9.64
N MET A 114 -23.03 22.17 -8.41
CA MET A 114 -23.90 22.13 -7.22
C MET A 114 -24.87 23.32 -7.16
N ALA A 115 -24.48 24.50 -7.63
CA ALA A 115 -25.37 25.65 -7.74
C ALA A 115 -26.45 25.44 -8.82
N GLU A 116 -26.10 24.80 -9.93
CA GLU A 116 -27.01 24.47 -11.04
C GLU A 116 -28.11 23.48 -10.62
N ILE A 117 -27.83 22.56 -9.69
CA ILE A 117 -28.82 21.65 -9.08
C ILE A 117 -29.80 22.39 -8.14
N GLY A 118 -29.52 23.66 -7.80
CA GLY A 118 -30.36 24.47 -6.91
C GLY A 118 -30.08 24.23 -5.42
N LEU A 119 -28.87 23.80 -5.05
CA LEU A 119 -28.47 23.67 -3.65
C LEU A 119 -28.27 25.04 -3.00
N THR A 120 -28.72 25.14 -1.75
CA THR A 120 -28.47 26.30 -0.89
C THR A 120 -26.98 26.41 -0.54
N THR A 121 -26.54 27.61 -0.14
CA THR A 121 -25.15 27.80 0.31
C THR A 121 -24.76 26.85 1.45
N ARG A 122 -25.68 26.59 2.39
CA ARG A 122 -25.44 25.65 3.50
C ARG A 122 -25.22 24.22 3.00
N GLU A 123 -26.04 23.75 2.06
CA GLU A 123 -25.90 22.40 1.48
C GLU A 123 -24.60 22.27 0.67
N ARG A 124 -24.21 23.30 -0.07
CA ARG A 124 -22.93 23.32 -0.79
C ARG A 124 -21.73 23.26 0.16
N THR A 125 -21.75 24.04 1.24
CA THR A 125 -20.71 23.97 2.28
C THR A 125 -20.65 22.59 2.91
N ARG A 126 -21.80 22.01 3.28
CA ARG A 126 -21.87 20.65 3.82
C ARG A 126 -21.27 19.62 2.87
N MET A 127 -21.59 19.69 1.57
CA MET A 127 -21.02 18.76 0.59
C MET A 127 -19.50 18.94 0.42
N ASP A 128 -19.00 20.18 0.45
CA ASP A 128 -17.56 20.46 0.39
C ASP A 128 -16.82 19.89 1.62
N GLU A 129 -17.42 20.01 2.80
CA GLU A 129 -16.91 19.40 4.04
C GLU A 129 -16.90 17.86 3.95
N LEU A 130 -17.98 17.24 3.47
CA LEU A 130 -18.05 15.80 3.24
C LEU A 130 -16.99 15.34 2.22
N ARG A 131 -16.81 16.07 1.12
CA ARG A 131 -15.75 15.81 0.13
C ARG A 131 -14.38 15.82 0.81
N LYS A 132 -14.06 16.87 1.56
CA LYS A 132 -12.78 16.99 2.28
C LYS A 132 -12.58 15.84 3.26
N ALA A 133 -13.60 15.52 4.06
CA ALA A 133 -13.56 14.43 5.03
C ALA A 133 -13.26 13.08 4.36
N VAL A 134 -14.00 12.72 3.30
CA VAL A 134 -13.76 11.47 2.56
C VAL A 134 -12.34 11.40 2.01
N LEU A 135 -11.86 12.48 1.40
CA LEU A 135 -10.52 12.49 0.81
C LEU A 135 -9.42 12.36 1.86
N VAL A 136 -9.56 13.07 2.99
CA VAL A 136 -8.63 12.98 4.12
C VAL A 136 -8.65 11.60 4.76
N LEU A 137 -9.83 11.02 4.98
CA LEU A 137 -9.96 9.66 5.50
C LEU A 137 -9.36 8.65 4.54
N THR A 138 -9.65 8.75 3.24
CA THR A 138 -9.10 7.85 2.24
C THR A 138 -7.58 7.89 2.23
N GLU A 139 -6.96 9.08 2.20
CA GLU A 139 -5.51 9.24 2.23
C GLU A 139 -4.89 8.66 3.51
N ASN A 140 -5.41 9.03 4.68
CA ASN A 140 -4.84 8.62 5.97
C ASN A 140 -5.10 7.15 6.31
N CYS A 141 -6.32 6.65 6.09
CA CYS A 141 -6.65 5.24 6.34
C CYS A 141 -5.86 4.31 5.42
N THR A 142 -5.68 4.65 4.15
CA THR A 142 -4.83 3.84 3.26
C THR A 142 -3.35 3.92 3.62
N ALA A 143 -2.86 5.10 4.01
CA ALA A 143 -1.50 5.24 4.51
C ALA A 143 -1.28 4.42 5.79
N TRP A 144 -2.24 4.44 6.71
CA TRP A 144 -2.20 3.63 7.93
C TRP A 144 -2.20 2.14 7.62
N LEU A 145 -3.15 1.65 6.80
CA LEU A 145 -3.22 0.25 6.38
C LEU A 145 -1.91 -0.22 5.73
N TYR A 146 -1.28 0.66 4.96
CA TYR A 146 0.00 0.41 4.33
C TYR A 146 1.16 0.29 5.32
N LEU A 147 1.20 1.16 6.33
CA LEU A 147 2.26 1.24 7.33
C LEU A 147 2.13 0.15 8.40
N THR A 148 0.93 -0.10 8.91
CA THR A 148 0.71 -1.02 10.04
C THR A 148 0.47 -2.46 9.61
N LYS A 149 0.04 -2.68 8.35
CA LYS A 149 -0.25 -4.01 7.77
C LYS A 149 -0.95 -4.95 8.75
N PRO A 150 -2.11 -4.57 9.30
CA PRO A 150 -2.80 -5.38 10.29
C PRO A 150 -3.25 -6.70 9.65
N LEU A 151 -3.31 -7.75 10.47
CA LEU A 151 -3.83 -9.05 10.06
C LEU A 151 -5.29 -8.87 9.57
N GLU A 152 -5.66 -9.55 8.48
CA GLU A 152 -7.03 -9.57 7.93
C GLU A 152 -7.65 -8.20 7.56
N CYS A 153 -6.84 -7.29 7.01
CA CYS A 153 -7.26 -5.92 6.68
C CYS A 153 -8.06 -5.74 5.37
N ASN A 154 -8.45 -6.83 4.71
CA ASN A 154 -9.15 -6.78 3.41
C ASN A 154 -10.52 -6.08 3.50
N HIS A 155 -11.21 -6.24 4.63
CA HIS A 155 -12.49 -5.56 4.85
C HIS A 155 -12.28 -4.05 5.03
N LEU A 156 -11.31 -3.61 5.86
CA LEU A 156 -10.92 -2.18 5.99
C LEU A 156 -10.57 -1.57 4.64
N LYS A 157 -9.75 -2.27 3.85
CA LYS A 157 -9.37 -1.86 2.49
C LYS A 157 -10.58 -1.67 1.58
N SER A 158 -11.54 -2.60 1.66
CA SER A 158 -12.77 -2.57 0.87
C SER A 158 -13.65 -1.39 1.25
N GLU A 159 -13.78 -1.12 2.55
CA GLU A 159 -14.56 0.01 3.07
C GLU A 159 -13.98 1.37 2.69
N VAL A 160 -12.66 1.56 2.83
CA VAL A 160 -11.98 2.78 2.38
C VAL A 160 -12.15 2.97 0.87
N SER A 161 -12.00 1.89 0.09
CA SER A 161 -12.18 1.94 -1.36
C SER A 161 -13.63 2.25 -1.75
N ARG A 162 -14.61 1.71 -1.01
CA ARG A 162 -16.04 1.93 -1.23
C ARG A 162 -16.40 3.39 -1.00
N LEU A 163 -15.96 3.97 0.12
CA LEU A 163 -16.20 5.37 0.45
C LEU A 163 -15.65 6.32 -0.62
N PHE A 164 -14.40 6.08 -1.06
CA PHE A 164 -13.79 6.91 -2.10
C PHE A 164 -14.53 6.82 -3.44
N ARG A 165 -14.90 5.61 -3.87
CA ARG A 165 -15.67 5.42 -5.10
C ARG A 165 -17.06 6.06 -5.03
N GLN A 166 -17.71 6.05 -3.86
CA GLN A 166 -18.99 6.71 -3.65
C GLN A 166 -18.87 8.23 -3.87
N LEU A 167 -17.83 8.87 -3.32
CA LEU A 167 -17.55 10.29 -3.58
C LEU A 167 -17.33 10.55 -5.08
N LEU A 168 -16.50 9.74 -5.75
CA LEU A 168 -16.23 9.91 -7.17
C LEU A 168 -17.50 9.71 -8.03
N ALA A 169 -18.37 8.78 -7.65
CA ALA A 169 -19.64 8.56 -8.33
C ALA A 169 -20.53 9.80 -8.21
N ILE A 170 -20.68 10.37 -7.00
CA ILE A 170 -21.43 11.61 -6.76
C ILE A 170 -20.87 12.74 -7.64
N GLN A 171 -19.54 12.93 -7.64
CA GLN A 171 -18.88 13.96 -8.45
C GLN A 171 -19.13 13.83 -9.96
N ARG A 172 -19.25 12.60 -10.46
CA ARG A 172 -19.51 12.33 -11.89
C ARG A 172 -20.95 12.58 -12.29
N VAL A 173 -21.91 12.29 -11.41
CA VAL A 173 -23.34 12.41 -11.75
C VAL A 173 -23.89 13.82 -11.53
N ILE A 174 -23.26 14.62 -10.66
CA ILE A 174 -23.66 16.00 -10.35
C ILE A 174 -24.01 16.83 -11.59
N PRO A 175 -23.15 16.92 -12.64
CA PRO A 175 -23.45 17.77 -13.80
C PRO A 175 -24.71 17.36 -14.59
N THR A 176 -25.16 16.11 -14.42
CA THR A 176 -26.32 15.53 -15.12
C THR A 176 -27.53 15.31 -14.22
N MET A 177 -27.43 15.69 -12.93
CA MET A 177 -28.42 15.33 -11.92
C MET A 177 -29.55 16.34 -11.91
N VAL A 178 -30.78 15.85 -12.10
CA VAL A 178 -31.98 16.71 -12.22
C VAL A 178 -32.73 16.86 -10.89
N SER A 179 -32.51 15.97 -9.93
CA SER A 179 -33.24 15.94 -8.65
C SER A 179 -32.36 16.36 -7.48
N ARG A 180 -32.69 17.51 -6.88
CA ARG A 180 -32.10 17.97 -5.61
C ARG A 180 -32.31 16.96 -4.49
N ASP A 181 -33.51 16.41 -4.33
CA ASP A 181 -33.81 15.45 -3.25
C ASP A 181 -32.98 14.16 -3.38
N ALA A 182 -32.77 13.68 -4.61
CA ALA A 182 -31.89 12.54 -4.85
C ALA A 182 -30.43 12.87 -4.49
N PHE A 183 -29.99 14.10 -4.74
CA PHE A 183 -28.65 14.55 -4.34
C PHE A 183 -28.49 14.62 -2.81
N ILE A 184 -29.47 15.19 -2.11
CA ILE A 184 -29.45 15.24 -0.63
C ILE A 184 -29.38 13.83 -0.03
N LYS A 185 -30.14 12.87 -0.56
CA LYS A 185 -30.05 11.46 -0.13
C LYS A 185 -28.65 10.87 -0.34
N GLN A 186 -27.96 11.23 -1.42
CA GLN A 186 -26.58 10.80 -1.64
C GLN A 186 -25.61 11.45 -0.66
N MET A 187 -25.83 12.73 -0.29
CA MET A 187 -25.04 13.40 0.75
C MET A 187 -25.21 12.71 2.11
N ASP A 188 -26.46 12.43 2.51
CA ASP A 188 -26.75 11.77 3.79
C ASP A 188 -26.15 10.35 3.83
N SER A 189 -26.24 9.61 2.73
CA SER A 189 -25.60 8.29 2.60
C SER A 189 -24.08 8.36 2.69
N LEU A 190 -23.46 9.42 2.13
CA LEU A 190 -22.02 9.61 2.21
C LEU A 190 -21.59 9.95 3.65
N GLU A 191 -22.34 10.80 4.34
CA GLU A 191 -22.09 11.14 5.74
C GLU A 191 -22.19 9.92 6.66
N GLN A 192 -23.21 9.07 6.46
CA GLN A 192 -23.32 7.81 7.19
C GLN A 192 -22.10 6.91 6.94
N ALA A 193 -21.68 6.75 5.68
CA ALA A 193 -20.53 5.92 5.33
C ALA A 193 -19.21 6.45 5.94
N ILE A 194 -19.07 7.77 6.09
CA ILE A 194 -17.95 8.38 6.84
C ILE A 194 -17.98 7.95 8.30
N GLY A 195 -19.16 8.06 8.94
CA GLY A 195 -19.35 7.68 10.35
C GLY A 195 -19.01 6.20 10.57
N ASP A 196 -19.54 5.32 9.72
CA ASP A 196 -19.28 3.88 9.77
C ASP A 196 -17.78 3.57 9.64
N LEU A 197 -17.08 4.22 8.71
CA LEU A 197 -15.64 4.03 8.51
C LEU A 197 -14.83 4.49 9.73
N ILE A 198 -15.20 5.62 10.36
CA ILE A 198 -14.53 6.12 11.57
C ILE A 198 -14.68 5.13 12.73
N VAL A 199 -15.91 4.62 12.95
CA VAL A 199 -16.17 3.61 14.00
C VAL A 199 -15.34 2.37 13.73
N LEU A 200 -15.31 1.90 12.48
CA LEU A 200 -14.55 0.72 12.08
C LEU A 200 -13.06 0.89 12.36
N PHE A 201 -12.45 2.03 12.00
CA PHE A 201 -11.01 2.25 12.24
C PHE A 201 -10.66 2.45 13.72
N ARG A 202 -11.57 3.00 14.54
CA ARG A 202 -11.34 3.13 15.99
C ARG A 202 -11.14 1.78 16.68
N GLN A 203 -11.87 0.74 16.25
CA GLN A 203 -11.73 -0.61 16.79
C GLN A 203 -10.33 -1.22 16.60
N TYR A 204 -9.51 -0.65 15.70
CA TYR A 204 -8.14 -1.10 15.42
C TYR A 204 -7.06 -0.18 16.01
N LEU A 205 -7.46 0.94 16.61
CA LEU A 205 -6.55 1.93 17.21
C LEU A 205 -6.56 1.89 18.75
N GLU A 206 -7.56 1.23 19.34
CA GLU A 206 -7.68 0.91 20.77
C GLU A 206 -7.07 -0.45 21.08
#